data_AF-A0AAD5SLW0-F1
#
_entry.id   AF-A0AAD5SLW0-F1
#
_cell.length_a   1.000
_cell.length_b   1.000
_cell.length_c   1.000
_cell.angle_alpha   90.00
_cell.angle_beta   90.00
_cell.angle_gamma   90.00
#
_symmetry.space_group_name_H-M   'P 1'
#
loop_
_entity.id
_entity.type
_entity.pdbx_description
1 polymer ?
#
loop_
_entity_poly.entity_id
_entity_poly.type
_entity_poly.pdbx_seq_one_letter_code
_entity_poly.pdbx_strand_id
1 'polypeptide(L)'
;MFKNITSDITGSSDICHVLTAAQFSEEPSLSFLLPNETPFVVFKSTKETHIFTDLAYISIKGQSATNTRRFIDRHEYYESHITNICFETAGIGATDRDVELKFNVGVSGTVSIDIWKKEIDVAKEFYKRILKLSHAQARNRNLMTSAENALQKLTFNLSSDPAASIMSSTDHLKSRLAEFQPQRPTKPSNAEILFPEIAKELTSNPSLTRNLNGLFIVGVKKGGRKDEWYLLFKPNQPPTISRTRPDLSSSNATFPIVILETTDADLLNIITGGLSGIEAFTRNRVKIVGDMMLATQLEEVFNKAGGVTKVMEYLRRAKGNTSTAAKPKL
;
A
#
# COMPACT_ATOMS: atom_id res chain seq x y z
N MET A 1 -43.08 23.35 -1.24
CA MET A 1 -43.88 22.19 -0.79
C MET A 1 -44.28 21.27 -1.95
N PHE A 2 -44.96 21.73 -3.00
CA PHE A 2 -45.42 20.86 -4.11
C PHE A 2 -44.31 20.03 -4.80
N LYS A 3 -43.12 20.60 -5.04
CA LYS A 3 -41.98 19.90 -5.67
C LYS A 3 -41.48 18.69 -4.86
N ASN A 4 -41.59 18.74 -3.53
CA ASN A 4 -41.13 17.67 -2.64
C ASN A 4 -42.19 16.58 -2.43
N ILE A 5 -43.47 16.91 -2.63
CA ILE A 5 -44.58 15.95 -2.58
C ILE A 5 -44.55 15.04 -3.82
N THR A 6 -44.28 15.61 -5.00
CA THR A 6 -44.16 14.81 -6.23
C THR A 6 -42.96 13.86 -6.19
N SER A 7 -41.82 14.29 -5.65
CA SER A 7 -40.64 13.42 -5.50
C SER A 7 -40.88 12.26 -4.53
N ASP A 8 -41.61 12.50 -3.43
CA ASP A 8 -42.00 11.46 -2.46
C ASP A 8 -42.92 10.39 -3.08
N ILE A 9 -43.82 10.77 -3.99
CA ILE A 9 -44.71 9.83 -4.68
C ILE A 9 -43.95 9.03 -5.76
N THR A 10 -42.94 9.63 -6.39
CA THR A 10 -42.13 8.98 -7.43
C THR A 10 -40.94 8.16 -6.92
N GLY A 11 -40.72 8.12 -5.59
CA GLY A 11 -39.62 7.40 -4.95
C GLY A 11 -38.23 8.00 -5.15
N SER A 12 -38.10 9.10 -5.89
CA SER A 12 -36.81 9.74 -6.18
C SER A 12 -36.32 10.67 -5.07
N SER A 13 -37.07 10.83 -3.98
CA SER A 13 -36.71 11.72 -2.87
C SER A 13 -35.56 11.18 -2.00
N ASP A 14 -35.32 9.87 -2.09
CA ASP A 14 -34.31 9.14 -1.33
C ASP A 14 -32.97 9.03 -2.07
N ILE A 15 -32.98 9.15 -3.41
CA ILE A 15 -31.76 9.05 -4.21
C ILE A 15 -30.85 10.27 -3.95
N CYS A 16 -29.64 10.00 -3.50
CA CYS A 16 -28.64 11.01 -3.18
C CYS A 16 -27.88 11.50 -4.41
N HIS A 17 -27.55 12.78 -4.36
CA HIS A 17 -26.55 13.41 -5.22
C HIS A 17 -25.23 13.62 -4.48
N VAL A 18 -24.13 13.66 -5.22
CA VAL A 18 -22.81 13.96 -4.65
C VAL A 18 -22.62 15.47 -4.61
N LEU A 19 -22.34 16.02 -3.43
CA LEU A 19 -21.99 17.43 -3.34
C LEU A 19 -20.57 17.67 -3.86
N THR A 20 -20.41 18.75 -4.64
CA THR A 20 -19.13 19.26 -5.10
C THR A 20 -18.43 20.06 -3.99
N ALA A 21 -17.11 20.24 -4.11
CA ALA A 21 -16.34 21.03 -3.14
C ALA A 21 -16.86 22.47 -2.96
N ALA A 22 -17.38 23.09 -4.03
CA ALA A 22 -17.97 24.42 -3.96
C ALA A 22 -19.28 24.45 -3.15
N GLN A 23 -20.03 23.34 -3.13
CA GLN A 23 -21.27 23.25 -2.37
C GLN A 23 -21.03 23.01 -0.88
N PHE A 24 -19.82 22.60 -0.47
CA PHE A 24 -19.53 22.35 0.95
C PHE A 24 -19.61 23.63 1.77
N SER A 25 -19.16 24.78 1.26
CA SER A 25 -19.22 26.05 2.00
C SER A 25 -20.65 26.52 2.32
N GLU A 26 -21.63 26.02 1.59
CA GLU A 26 -23.04 26.37 1.73
C GLU A 26 -23.86 25.25 2.38
N GLU A 27 -23.25 24.09 2.69
CA GLU A 27 -23.96 22.90 3.17
C GLU A 27 -24.19 22.96 4.69
N PRO A 28 -25.44 23.20 5.16
CA PRO A 28 -25.71 23.37 6.59
C PRO A 28 -25.45 22.10 7.39
N SER A 29 -25.56 20.93 6.76
CA SER A 29 -25.28 19.64 7.40
C SER A 29 -23.83 19.52 7.88
N LEU A 30 -22.90 20.31 7.33
CA LEU A 30 -21.51 20.31 7.77
C LEU A 30 -21.31 21.07 9.09
N SER A 31 -22.31 21.80 9.60
CA SER A 31 -22.21 22.44 10.92
C SER A 31 -22.21 21.45 12.07
N PHE A 32 -22.49 20.16 11.82
CA PHE A 32 -22.42 19.08 12.81
C PHE A 32 -21.03 18.44 12.91
N LEU A 33 -20.06 18.88 12.11
CA LEU A 33 -18.68 18.42 12.19
C LEU A 33 -17.98 18.98 13.43
N LEU A 34 -17.03 18.21 13.96
CA LEU A 34 -16.15 18.67 15.03
C LEU A 34 -15.19 19.76 14.51
N PRO A 35 -14.64 20.61 15.40
CA PRO A 35 -13.57 21.53 15.02
C PRO A 35 -12.39 20.79 14.38
N ASN A 36 -11.96 21.23 13.20
CA ASN A 36 -10.89 20.63 12.37
C ASN A 36 -11.20 19.26 11.75
N GLU A 37 -12.45 18.79 11.81
CA GLU A 37 -12.88 17.61 11.08
C GLU A 37 -13.08 17.94 9.59
N THR A 38 -12.55 17.10 8.70
CA THR A 38 -12.53 17.36 7.26
C THR A 38 -13.50 16.43 6.53
N PRO A 39 -14.55 16.95 5.86
CA PRO A 39 -15.42 16.13 5.03
C PRO A 39 -14.73 15.75 3.72
N PHE A 40 -14.83 14.48 3.33
CA PHE A 40 -14.34 13.98 2.04
C PHE A 40 -15.44 13.83 1.00
N VAL A 41 -16.64 13.42 1.42
CA VAL A 41 -17.83 13.35 0.57
C VAL A 41 -19.09 13.57 1.37
N VAL A 42 -20.06 14.16 0.70
CA VAL A 42 -21.43 14.28 1.17
C VAL A 42 -22.34 13.74 0.08
N PHE A 43 -23.08 12.68 0.40
CA PHE A 43 -24.21 12.21 -0.40
C PHE A 43 -25.48 12.80 0.20
N LYS A 44 -26.26 13.52 -0.59
CA LYS A 44 -27.44 14.25 -0.09
C LYS A 44 -28.64 14.03 -0.98
N SER A 45 -29.75 13.64 -0.37
CA SER A 45 -31.08 13.64 -0.95
C SER A 45 -31.97 14.65 -0.22
N THR A 46 -33.27 14.63 -0.49
CA THR A 46 -34.22 15.45 0.26
C THR A 46 -34.55 14.89 1.64
N LYS A 47 -34.41 13.57 1.83
CA LYS A 47 -34.70 12.89 3.10
C LYS A 47 -33.46 12.66 3.95
N GLU A 48 -32.32 12.42 3.32
CA GLU A 48 -31.11 12.01 4.04
C GLU A 48 -29.84 12.70 3.56
N THR A 49 -28.86 12.76 4.45
CA THR A 49 -27.51 13.24 4.15
C THR A 49 -26.52 12.32 4.83
N HIS A 50 -25.56 11.84 4.05
CA HIS A 50 -24.48 10.96 4.50
C HIS A 50 -23.16 11.68 4.31
N ILE A 51 -22.42 11.87 5.39
CA ILE A 51 -21.16 12.60 5.41
C ILE A 51 -20.07 11.61 5.84
N PHE A 52 -19.00 11.55 5.06
CA PHE A 52 -17.80 10.77 5.39
C PHE A 52 -16.65 11.75 5.59
N THR A 53 -16.03 11.70 6.77
CA THR A 53 -14.94 12.59 7.17
C THR A 53 -13.65 11.81 7.36
N ASP A 54 -12.63 12.45 7.92
CA ASP A 54 -11.42 11.80 8.42
C ASP A 54 -11.61 11.08 9.76
N LEU A 55 -12.68 11.39 10.51
CA LEU A 55 -12.93 10.84 11.85
C LEU A 55 -14.12 9.89 11.90
N ALA A 56 -15.19 10.18 11.18
CA ALA A 56 -16.48 9.50 11.34
C ALA A 56 -17.30 9.40 10.05
N TYR A 57 -18.23 8.45 10.09
CA TYR A 57 -19.42 8.45 9.23
C TYR A 57 -20.57 9.10 9.99
N ILE A 58 -21.26 10.05 9.36
CA ILE A 58 -22.39 10.77 9.95
C ILE A 58 -23.58 10.64 9.00
N SER A 59 -24.72 10.24 9.53
CA SER A 59 -25.98 10.23 8.78
C SER A 59 -26.98 11.18 9.42
N ILE A 60 -27.68 11.93 8.60
CA ILE A 60 -28.71 12.88 8.99
C ILE A 60 -29.98 12.46 8.27
N LYS A 61 -30.95 11.91 9.01
CA LYS A 61 -32.15 11.29 8.43
C LYS A 61 -33.41 12.02 8.85
N GLY A 62 -34.28 12.32 7.89
CA GLY A 62 -35.64 12.80 8.10
C GLY A 62 -36.66 11.68 7.98
N GLN A 63 -37.76 11.76 8.72
CA GLN A 63 -38.84 10.77 8.63
C GLN A 63 -39.63 10.84 7.30
N SER A 64 -39.60 11.99 6.62
CA SER A 64 -40.19 12.27 5.29
C SER A 64 -39.47 13.49 4.67
N ALA A 65 -39.54 13.66 3.34
CA ALA A 65 -38.97 14.83 2.65
C ALA A 65 -39.65 16.16 3.05
N THR A 66 -40.86 16.09 3.63
CA THR A 66 -41.60 17.26 4.13
C THR A 66 -41.36 17.55 5.60
N ASN A 67 -40.86 16.57 6.37
CA ASN A 67 -40.53 16.76 7.78
C ASN A 67 -39.31 17.69 7.87
N THR A 68 -39.26 18.58 8.86
CA THR A 68 -38.10 19.46 9.12
C THR A 68 -37.18 18.91 10.20
N ARG A 69 -37.68 18.05 11.10
CA ARG A 69 -36.88 17.39 12.13
C ARG A 69 -35.97 16.35 11.47
N ARG A 70 -34.70 16.33 11.89
CA ARG A 70 -33.70 15.36 11.44
C ARG A 70 -33.08 14.66 12.65
N PHE A 71 -32.80 13.37 12.50
CA PHE A 71 -32.01 12.59 13.44
C PHE A 71 -30.57 12.54 12.93
N ILE A 72 -29.62 12.87 13.80
CA ILE A 72 -28.19 12.83 13.47
C ILE A 72 -27.60 11.63 14.18
N ASP A 73 -27.01 10.72 13.40
CA ASP A 73 -26.33 9.53 13.89
C ASP A 73 -24.85 9.58 13.47
N ARG A 74 -23.93 9.44 14.44
CA ARG A 74 -22.49 9.58 14.22
C ARG A 74 -21.77 8.30 14.66
N HIS A 75 -20.96 7.78 13.75
CA HIS A 75 -20.14 6.58 13.93
C HIS A 75 -18.67 6.93 13.75
N GLU A 76 -17.96 7.10 14.86
CA GLU A 76 -16.52 7.34 14.89
C GLU A 76 -15.75 6.10 14.40
N TYR A 77 -14.82 6.26 13.46
CA TYR A 77 -14.11 5.12 12.87
C TYR A 77 -13.17 4.41 13.84
N TYR A 78 -12.76 5.03 14.94
CA TYR A 78 -11.91 4.37 15.93
C TYR A 78 -12.68 3.33 16.77
N GLU A 79 -14.01 3.46 16.86
CA GLU A 79 -14.88 2.61 17.67
C GLU A 79 -15.83 1.76 16.80
N SER A 80 -16.41 2.40 15.79
CA SER A 80 -17.39 1.82 14.89
C SER A 80 -16.75 1.26 13.61
N HIS A 81 -16.78 -0.07 13.51
CA HIS A 81 -16.09 -0.79 12.44
C HIS A 81 -16.96 -0.88 11.20
N ILE A 82 -16.36 -0.61 10.03
CA ILE A 82 -17.04 -0.78 8.75
C ILE A 82 -16.80 -2.19 8.24
N THR A 83 -17.87 -2.92 7.92
CA THR A 83 -17.82 -4.30 7.41
C THR A 83 -18.88 -4.54 6.33
N ASN A 84 -18.85 -5.70 5.67
CA ASN A 84 -19.86 -6.13 4.69
C ASN A 84 -20.16 -5.08 3.60
N ILE A 85 -19.10 -4.51 3.04
CA ILE A 85 -19.20 -3.47 2.02
C ILE A 85 -19.64 -4.11 0.69
N CYS A 86 -20.77 -3.67 0.18
CA CYS A 86 -21.37 -4.12 -1.08
C CYS A 86 -21.66 -2.91 -1.98
N PHE A 87 -21.58 -3.10 -3.29
CA PHE A 87 -21.91 -2.08 -4.28
C PHE A 87 -22.81 -2.71 -5.34
N GLU A 88 -24.01 -2.17 -5.47
CA GLU A 88 -25.01 -2.60 -6.44
C GLU A 88 -24.97 -1.66 -7.64
N THR A 89 -24.79 -2.22 -8.83
CA THR A 89 -24.80 -1.44 -10.07
C THR A 89 -26.20 -1.31 -10.61
N ALA A 90 -26.50 -0.19 -11.25
CA ALA A 90 -27.76 0.02 -11.95
C ALA A 90 -27.95 -0.99 -13.09
N GLY A 91 -29.17 -1.46 -13.29
CA GLY A 91 -29.59 -2.26 -14.43
C GLY A 91 -29.40 -1.56 -15.79
N ILE A 92 -29.40 -2.36 -16.85
CA ILE A 92 -29.30 -1.89 -18.24
C ILE A 92 -30.68 -1.35 -18.65
N GLY A 93 -30.81 -0.04 -18.84
CA GLY A 93 -32.07 0.61 -19.23
C GLY A 93 -32.30 1.96 -18.54
N ALA A 94 -33.43 2.60 -18.87
CA ALA A 94 -33.86 3.88 -18.33
C ALA A 94 -34.69 3.78 -17.03
N THR A 95 -35.07 2.56 -16.64
CA THR A 95 -35.94 2.31 -15.49
C THR A 95 -35.19 2.45 -14.16
N ASP A 96 -33.95 1.96 -14.12
CA ASP A 96 -33.09 2.01 -12.95
C ASP A 96 -32.25 3.30 -12.95
N ARG A 97 -32.35 4.05 -11.86
CA ARG A 97 -31.92 5.45 -11.75
C ARG A 97 -30.76 5.64 -10.79
N ASP A 98 -30.42 4.63 -10.00
CA ASP A 98 -29.44 4.70 -8.93
C ASP A 98 -28.45 3.53 -8.96
N VAL A 99 -27.37 3.72 -8.23
CA VAL A 99 -26.47 2.67 -7.78
C VAL A 99 -26.48 2.69 -6.28
N GLU A 100 -26.31 1.55 -5.65
CA GLU A 100 -26.48 1.45 -4.19
C GLU A 100 -25.17 1.06 -3.52
N LEU A 101 -24.77 1.83 -2.50
CA LEU A 101 -23.65 1.50 -1.64
C LEU A 101 -24.17 0.99 -0.30
N LYS A 102 -23.82 -0.25 0.04
CA LYS A 102 -24.23 -0.94 1.27
C LYS A 102 -23.03 -1.24 2.15
N PHE A 103 -23.15 -1.04 3.47
CA PHE A 103 -22.13 -1.46 4.44
C PHE A 103 -22.70 -1.51 5.85
N ASN A 104 -22.06 -2.27 6.74
CA ASN A 104 -22.36 -2.26 8.17
C ASN A 104 -21.43 -1.27 8.88
N VAL A 105 -21.97 -0.51 9.83
CA VAL A 105 -21.18 0.38 10.69
C VAL A 105 -21.75 0.44 12.10
N GLY A 106 -20.85 0.38 13.08
CA GLY A 106 -21.22 0.42 14.50
C GLY A 106 -22.10 -0.76 14.91
N VAL A 107 -22.87 -0.56 15.98
CA VAL A 107 -23.85 -1.54 16.47
C VAL A 107 -25.20 -1.37 15.76
N SER A 108 -25.40 -0.23 15.11
CA SER A 108 -26.70 0.27 14.63
C SER A 108 -27.20 -0.38 13.34
N GLY A 109 -26.38 -1.18 12.66
CA GLY A 109 -26.82 -2.06 11.56
C GLY A 109 -26.26 -1.71 10.18
N THR A 110 -27.03 -2.08 9.15
CA THR A 110 -26.69 -1.92 7.72
C THR A 110 -27.13 -0.55 7.22
N VAL A 111 -26.19 0.18 6.62
CA VAL A 111 -26.41 1.40 5.86
C VAL A 111 -26.58 1.03 4.39
N SER A 112 -27.60 1.62 3.76
CA SER A 112 -27.86 1.64 2.32
C SER A 112 -27.88 3.09 1.87
N ILE A 113 -27.19 3.40 0.77
CA ILE A 113 -27.19 4.73 0.17
C ILE A 113 -27.44 4.57 -1.32
N ASP A 114 -28.61 5.02 -1.76
CA ASP A 114 -28.95 5.12 -3.17
C ASP A 114 -28.32 6.39 -3.75
N ILE A 115 -27.51 6.24 -4.78
CA ILE A 115 -26.74 7.33 -5.39
C ILE A 115 -27.13 7.43 -6.85
N TRP A 116 -27.35 8.64 -7.35
CA TRP A 116 -27.77 8.85 -8.73
C TRP A 116 -26.82 8.17 -9.73
N LYS A 117 -27.38 7.38 -10.66
CA LYS A 117 -26.61 6.55 -11.62
C LYS A 117 -25.60 7.34 -12.45
N LYS A 118 -25.88 8.63 -12.72
CA LYS A 118 -24.94 9.50 -13.46
C LYS A 118 -23.67 9.83 -12.67
N GLU A 119 -23.66 9.60 -11.37
CA GLU A 119 -22.55 9.86 -10.44
C GLU A 119 -21.84 8.55 -10.01
N ILE A 120 -22.09 7.45 -10.74
CA ILE A 120 -21.54 6.12 -10.46
C ILE A 120 -20.02 6.09 -10.33
N ASP A 121 -19.28 6.90 -11.09
CA ASP A 121 -17.81 6.88 -11.04
C ASP A 121 -17.29 7.39 -9.69
N VAL A 122 -17.96 8.41 -9.13
CA VAL A 122 -17.63 8.91 -7.78
C VAL A 122 -18.03 7.87 -6.74
N ALA A 123 -19.20 7.25 -6.88
CA ALA A 123 -19.67 6.20 -5.98
C ALA A 123 -18.71 4.99 -5.96
N LYS A 124 -18.20 4.56 -7.12
CA LYS A 124 -17.18 3.49 -7.25
C LYS A 124 -15.87 3.85 -6.57
N GLU A 125 -15.40 5.08 -6.73
CA GLU A 125 -14.18 5.54 -6.05
C GLU A 125 -14.38 5.57 -4.52
N PHE A 126 -15.56 5.95 -4.04
CA PHE A 126 -15.88 5.90 -2.62
C PHE A 126 -16.02 4.49 -2.06
N TYR A 127 -16.63 3.57 -2.79
CA TYR A 127 -16.62 2.14 -2.46
C TYR A 127 -15.19 1.63 -2.21
N LYS A 128 -14.25 1.95 -3.12
CA LYS A 128 -12.83 1.55 -2.96
C LYS A 128 -12.18 2.17 -1.72
N ARG A 129 -12.52 3.42 -1.39
CA ARG A 129 -11.99 4.13 -0.21
C ARG A 129 -12.49 3.50 1.09
N ILE A 130 -13.79 3.23 1.19
CA ILE A 130 -14.39 2.62 2.38
C ILE A 130 -13.90 1.18 2.55
N LEU A 131 -13.72 0.44 1.45
CA LEU A 131 -13.11 -0.90 1.50
C LEU A 131 -11.68 -0.85 2.06
N LYS A 132 -10.87 0.15 1.66
CA LYS A 132 -9.52 0.35 2.23
C LYS A 132 -9.56 0.73 3.71
N LEU A 133 -10.52 1.55 4.14
CA LEU A 133 -10.72 1.90 5.55
C LEU A 133 -11.06 0.65 6.37
N SER A 134 -11.99 -0.19 5.91
CA SER A 134 -12.35 -1.45 6.56
C SER A 134 -11.13 -2.39 6.72
N HIS A 135 -10.31 -2.52 5.66
CA HIS A 135 -9.07 -3.28 5.74
C HIS A 135 -8.08 -2.72 6.77
N ALA A 136 -7.98 -1.39 6.88
CA ALA A 136 -7.12 -0.74 7.87
C ALA A 136 -7.63 -0.96 9.30
N GLN A 137 -8.94 -0.86 9.54
CA GLN A 137 -9.56 -1.14 10.84
C GLN A 137 -9.35 -2.61 11.26
N ALA A 138 -9.61 -3.56 10.36
CA ALA A 138 -9.38 -4.99 10.62
C ALA A 138 -7.91 -5.28 10.96
N ARG A 139 -6.99 -4.69 10.21
CA ARG A 139 -5.55 -4.79 10.45
C ARG A 139 -5.14 -4.22 11.81
N ASN A 140 -5.64 -3.04 12.17
CA ASN A 140 -5.31 -2.41 13.45
C ASN A 140 -5.80 -3.25 14.64
N ARG A 141 -6.96 -3.90 14.52
CA ARG A 141 -7.44 -4.85 15.53
C ARG A 141 -6.54 -6.07 15.66
N ASN A 142 -6.16 -6.69 14.54
CA ASN A 142 -5.26 -7.86 14.58
C ASN A 142 -3.92 -7.50 15.24
N LEU A 143 -3.42 -6.29 14.97
CA LEU A 143 -2.24 -5.74 15.63
C LEU A 143 -2.43 -5.59 17.14
N MET A 144 -3.55 -4.99 17.56
CA MET A 144 -3.87 -4.79 18.98
C MET A 144 -3.98 -6.13 19.71
N THR A 145 -4.72 -7.09 19.17
CA THR A 145 -4.83 -8.45 19.72
C THR A 145 -3.46 -9.14 19.80
N SER A 146 -2.60 -8.94 18.79
CA SER A 146 -1.24 -9.49 18.82
C SER A 146 -0.39 -8.85 19.93
N ALA A 147 -0.53 -7.53 20.14
CA ALA A 147 0.16 -6.80 21.21
C ALA A 147 -0.32 -7.23 22.60
N GLU A 148 -1.64 -7.37 22.80
CA GLU A 148 -2.24 -7.87 24.04
C GLU A 148 -1.75 -9.28 24.37
N ASN A 149 -1.75 -10.19 23.39
CA ASN A 149 -1.24 -11.55 23.54
C ASN A 149 0.25 -11.58 23.89
N ALA A 150 1.05 -10.69 23.31
CA ALA A 150 2.47 -10.57 23.62
C ALA A 150 2.68 -10.06 25.06
N LEU A 151 1.93 -9.04 25.47
CA LEU A 151 1.98 -8.48 26.82
C LEU A 151 1.58 -9.52 27.88
N GLN A 152 0.49 -10.27 27.63
CA GLN A 152 0.03 -11.32 28.54
C GLN A 152 1.09 -12.40 28.77
N LYS A 153 1.80 -12.82 27.70
CA LYS A 153 2.90 -13.78 27.79
C LYS A 153 4.09 -13.23 28.59
N LEU A 154 4.38 -11.93 28.45
CA LEU A 154 5.45 -11.29 29.22
C LEU A 154 5.12 -11.22 30.70
N THR A 155 3.91 -10.80 31.05
CA THR A 155 3.45 -10.76 32.44
C THR A 155 3.54 -12.14 33.09
N PHE A 156 3.13 -13.20 32.37
CA PHE A 156 3.25 -14.58 32.83
C PHE A 156 4.72 -15.00 33.08
N ASN A 157 5.63 -14.64 32.18
CA ASN A 157 7.06 -14.97 32.33
C ASN A 157 7.77 -14.16 33.43
N LEU A 158 7.37 -12.91 33.68
CA LEU A 158 7.94 -12.09 34.75
C LEU A 158 7.46 -12.53 36.14
N SER A 159 6.27 -13.12 36.23
CA SER A 159 5.78 -13.71 37.48
C SER A 159 6.48 -15.00 37.88
N SER A 160 7.25 -15.64 36.98
CA SER A 160 7.88 -16.94 37.21
C SER A 160 9.39 -16.91 37.51
N ASP A 161 10.14 -15.82 37.28
CA ASP A 161 11.51 -15.60 37.83
C ASP A 161 12.03 -14.16 37.54
N PRO A 162 12.44 -13.32 38.53
CA PRO A 162 12.64 -11.89 38.30
C PRO A 162 13.94 -11.47 37.59
N ALA A 163 15.00 -12.30 37.56
CA ALA A 163 16.35 -11.76 37.32
C ALA A 163 17.09 -12.24 36.04
N ALA A 164 16.72 -13.36 35.41
CA ALA A 164 17.53 -13.95 34.32
C ALA A 164 16.97 -13.74 32.89
N SER A 165 15.73 -13.26 32.73
CA SER A 165 14.99 -13.39 31.46
C SER A 165 14.88 -12.11 30.59
N ILE A 166 15.23 -10.94 31.13
CA ILE A 166 14.77 -9.66 30.58
C ILE A 166 15.54 -9.21 29.31
N MET A 167 16.84 -9.52 29.19
CA MET A 167 17.64 -9.10 28.02
C MET A 167 17.49 -10.00 26.79
N SER A 168 17.31 -11.32 26.95
CA SER A 168 17.04 -12.24 25.82
C SER A 168 15.64 -12.04 25.23
N SER A 169 14.69 -11.60 26.07
CA SER A 169 13.29 -11.42 25.69
C SER A 169 13.07 -10.23 24.75
N THR A 170 13.82 -9.13 24.87
CA THR A 170 13.52 -7.90 24.11
C THR A 170 13.80 -8.02 22.61
N ASP A 171 14.86 -8.70 22.19
CA ASP A 171 15.14 -8.92 20.76
C ASP A 171 14.22 -9.99 20.15
N HIS A 172 13.90 -11.04 20.92
CA HIS A 172 12.91 -12.03 20.52
C HIS A 172 11.50 -11.41 20.39
N LEU A 173 11.14 -10.46 21.26
CA LEU A 173 9.87 -9.75 21.16
C LEU A 173 9.83 -8.80 19.97
N LYS A 174 10.94 -8.11 19.66
CA LYS A 174 11.02 -7.27 18.46
C LYS A 174 10.88 -8.08 17.19
N SER A 175 11.50 -9.27 17.11
CA SER A 175 11.37 -10.15 15.96
C SER A 175 9.95 -10.69 15.83
N ARG A 176 9.31 -11.11 16.92
CA ARG A 176 7.92 -11.57 16.91
C ARG A 176 6.93 -10.44 16.63
N LEU A 177 7.15 -9.25 17.17
CA LEU A 177 6.32 -8.07 16.87
C LEU A 177 6.40 -7.72 15.37
N ALA A 178 7.56 -7.90 14.75
CA ALA A 178 7.72 -7.72 13.30
C ALA A 178 6.95 -8.75 12.47
N GLU A 179 6.69 -9.96 12.98
CA GLU A 179 5.84 -10.98 12.34
C GLU A 179 4.36 -10.56 12.32
N PHE A 180 3.91 -9.87 13.37
CA PHE A 180 2.52 -9.41 13.49
C PHE A 180 2.29 -8.02 12.89
N GLN A 181 3.36 -7.28 12.58
CA GLN A 181 3.25 -6.03 11.84
C GLN A 181 2.78 -6.31 10.41
N PRO A 182 1.65 -5.70 9.99
CA PRO A 182 1.17 -5.84 8.63
C PRO A 182 2.24 -5.33 7.71
N GLN A 183 2.59 -6.18 6.74
CA GLN A 183 3.44 -5.79 5.64
C GLN A 183 2.74 -4.62 4.94
N ARG A 184 3.17 -3.39 5.25
CA ARG A 184 2.75 -2.20 4.48
C ARG A 184 2.93 -2.57 3.01
N PRO A 185 2.04 -2.20 2.09
CA PRO A 185 2.36 -2.24 0.68
C PRO A 185 3.58 -1.32 0.51
N THR A 186 4.76 -1.92 0.58
CA THR A 186 6.02 -1.21 0.49
C THR A 186 6.15 -0.82 -0.96
N LYS A 187 6.48 0.44 -1.22
CA LYS A 187 7.00 0.82 -2.53
C LYS A 187 8.00 -0.25 -2.99
N PRO A 188 7.93 -0.68 -4.26
CA PRO A 188 8.77 -1.78 -4.72
C PRO A 188 10.23 -1.52 -4.33
N SER A 189 10.94 -2.56 -3.90
CA SER A 189 12.35 -2.40 -3.52
C SER A 189 13.19 -1.95 -4.69
N ASN A 190 14.31 -1.28 -4.42
CA ASN A 190 15.22 -0.90 -5.48
C ASN A 190 15.64 -2.15 -6.26
N ALA A 191 15.83 -3.29 -5.58
CA ALA A 191 16.07 -4.57 -6.25
C ALA A 191 14.94 -4.96 -7.22
N GLU A 192 13.66 -4.82 -6.82
CA GLU A 192 12.51 -5.16 -7.68
C GLU A 192 12.40 -4.29 -8.93
N ILE A 193 12.90 -3.06 -8.87
CA ILE A 193 12.89 -2.12 -9.98
C ILE A 193 14.13 -2.32 -10.85
N LEU A 194 15.31 -2.43 -10.24
CA LEU A 194 16.60 -2.38 -10.92
C LEU A 194 16.93 -3.68 -11.65
N PHE A 195 16.72 -4.83 -11.01
CA PHE A 195 17.16 -6.11 -11.58
C PHE A 195 16.47 -6.48 -12.90
N PRO A 196 15.14 -6.28 -13.07
CA PRO A 196 14.49 -6.50 -14.36
C PRO A 196 15.03 -5.57 -15.47
N GLU A 197 15.31 -4.31 -15.15
CA GLU A 197 15.85 -3.35 -16.12
C GLU A 197 17.31 -3.69 -16.50
N ILE A 198 18.12 -4.10 -15.52
CA ILE A 198 19.47 -4.61 -15.78
C ILE A 198 19.41 -5.88 -16.64
N ALA A 199 18.50 -6.81 -16.36
CA ALA A 199 18.35 -8.03 -17.16
C ALA A 199 18.07 -7.72 -18.64
N LYS A 200 17.17 -6.77 -18.92
CA LYS A 200 16.88 -6.30 -20.29
C LYS A 200 18.12 -5.74 -20.97
N GLU A 201 18.90 -4.94 -20.24
CA GLU A 201 20.10 -4.32 -20.77
C GLU A 201 21.19 -5.34 -21.09
N LEU A 202 21.46 -6.26 -20.16
CA LEU A 202 22.50 -7.28 -20.36
C LEU A 202 22.12 -8.27 -21.46
N THR A 203 20.82 -8.51 -21.67
CA THR A 203 20.32 -9.29 -22.81
C THR A 203 20.54 -8.55 -24.14
N SER A 204 20.36 -7.22 -24.14
CA SER A 204 20.54 -6.37 -25.32
C SER A 204 22.02 -6.16 -25.68
N ASN A 205 22.91 -6.21 -24.68
CA ASN A 205 24.35 -6.00 -24.85
C ASN A 205 25.18 -7.17 -24.27
N PRO A 206 25.23 -8.33 -24.96
CA PRO A 206 25.93 -9.53 -24.46
C PRO A 206 27.45 -9.33 -24.27
N SER A 207 28.05 -8.29 -24.83
CA SER A 207 29.46 -7.93 -24.60
C SER A 207 29.77 -7.59 -23.15
N LEU A 208 28.77 -7.14 -22.39
CA LEU A 208 28.92 -6.73 -20.99
C LEU A 208 29.17 -7.91 -20.05
N THR A 209 28.69 -9.11 -20.39
CA THR A 209 28.74 -10.28 -19.49
C THR A 209 29.79 -11.31 -19.89
N ARG A 210 30.59 -11.07 -20.94
CA ARG A 210 31.53 -12.06 -21.52
C ARG A 210 32.51 -12.66 -20.52
N ASN A 211 32.94 -11.86 -19.54
CA ASN A 211 33.95 -12.27 -18.56
C ASN A 211 33.33 -12.78 -17.26
N LEU A 212 32.01 -12.91 -17.18
CA LEU A 212 31.30 -13.27 -15.97
C LEU A 212 30.72 -14.69 -16.09
N ASN A 213 31.15 -15.57 -15.19
CA ASN A 213 30.65 -16.93 -15.09
C ASN A 213 30.47 -17.29 -13.61
N GLY A 214 29.22 -17.46 -13.17
CA GLY A 214 28.92 -17.77 -11.78
C GLY A 214 27.48 -17.46 -11.39
N LEU A 215 27.11 -17.91 -10.18
CA LEU A 215 25.84 -17.63 -9.55
C LEU A 215 26.08 -16.62 -8.43
N PHE A 216 25.40 -15.49 -8.51
CA PHE A 216 25.38 -14.50 -7.44
C PHE A 216 24.06 -14.60 -6.70
N ILE A 217 24.13 -14.85 -5.40
CA ILE A 217 22.99 -14.87 -4.49
C ILE A 217 22.99 -13.54 -3.74
N VAL A 218 22.07 -12.65 -4.09
CA VAL A 218 21.99 -11.29 -3.56
C VAL A 218 20.85 -11.20 -2.55
N GLY A 219 21.19 -11.18 -1.27
CA GLY A 219 20.28 -10.95 -0.16
C GLY A 219 20.14 -9.45 0.15
N VAL A 220 18.95 -8.90 -0.03
CA VAL A 220 18.65 -7.47 0.14
C VAL A 220 17.76 -7.28 1.37
N LYS A 221 18.23 -6.51 2.35
CA LYS A 221 17.49 -6.18 3.57
C LYS A 221 16.71 -4.87 3.40
N LYS A 222 15.39 -4.91 3.61
CA LYS A 222 14.49 -3.72 3.58
C LYS A 222 13.43 -3.81 4.66
N GLY A 223 13.42 -2.87 5.59
CA GLY A 223 12.33 -2.72 6.58
C GLY A 223 12.02 -3.99 7.39
N GLY A 224 13.06 -4.76 7.76
CA GLY A 224 12.91 -6.02 8.49
C GLY A 224 12.68 -7.26 7.61
N ARG A 225 12.44 -7.11 6.30
CA ARG A 225 12.37 -8.22 5.34
C ARG A 225 13.72 -8.44 4.65
N LYS A 226 13.99 -9.68 4.28
CA LYS A 226 15.13 -10.08 3.43
C LYS A 226 14.58 -10.67 2.14
N ASP A 227 14.84 -10.00 1.02
CA ASP A 227 14.56 -10.51 -0.32
C ASP A 227 15.82 -11.17 -0.88
N GLU A 228 15.68 -12.25 -1.64
CA GLU A 228 16.80 -12.94 -2.27
C GLU A 228 16.64 -12.95 -3.79
N TRP A 229 17.72 -12.59 -4.48
CA TRP A 229 17.81 -12.56 -5.94
C TRP A 229 18.96 -13.44 -6.40
N TYR A 230 18.74 -14.09 -7.54
CA TYR A 230 19.70 -14.99 -8.16
C TYR A 230 20.08 -14.41 -9.52
N LEU A 231 21.36 -14.13 -9.70
CA LEU A 231 21.90 -13.67 -10.97
C LEU A 231 22.85 -14.75 -11.47
N LEU A 232 22.43 -15.44 -12.51
CA LEU A 232 23.16 -16.54 -13.13
C LEU A 232 23.79 -16.06 -14.43
N PHE A 233 25.11 -16.13 -14.49
CA PHE A 233 25.88 -15.83 -15.68
C PHE A 233 26.57 -17.10 -16.16
N LYS A 234 26.38 -17.41 -17.44
CA LYS A 234 27.02 -18.54 -18.11
C LYS A 234 27.71 -18.04 -19.38
N PRO A 235 28.88 -18.60 -19.75
CA PRO A 235 29.55 -18.24 -20.99
C PRO A 235 28.62 -18.45 -22.19
N ASN A 236 28.61 -17.48 -23.12
CA ASN A 236 27.84 -17.53 -24.37
C ASN A 236 26.32 -17.74 -24.20
N GLN A 237 25.78 -17.42 -23.03
CA GLN A 237 24.33 -17.48 -22.76
C GLN A 237 23.87 -16.13 -22.18
N PRO A 238 22.60 -15.74 -22.45
CA PRO A 238 22.02 -14.58 -21.79
C PRO A 238 21.97 -14.80 -20.28
N PRO A 239 22.16 -13.75 -19.46
CA PRO A 239 22.08 -13.90 -18.01
C PRO A 239 20.65 -14.14 -17.56
N THR A 240 20.49 -14.97 -16.53
CA THR A 240 19.19 -15.20 -15.88
C THR A 240 19.16 -14.47 -14.55
N ILE A 241 18.24 -13.52 -14.41
CA ILE A 241 18.01 -12.81 -13.14
C ILE A 241 16.61 -13.14 -12.63
N SER A 242 16.52 -13.74 -11.44
CA SER A 242 15.26 -14.27 -10.91
C SER A 242 15.18 -14.18 -9.38
N ARG A 243 13.96 -14.33 -8.85
CA ARG A 243 13.72 -14.56 -7.41
C ARG A 243 13.61 -16.03 -7.03
N THR A 244 13.55 -16.90 -8.03
CA THR A 244 13.54 -18.34 -7.84
C THR A 244 14.94 -18.86 -8.11
N ARG A 245 15.46 -19.66 -7.18
CA ARG A 245 16.79 -20.25 -7.30
C ARG A 245 16.87 -21.08 -8.58
N PRO A 246 17.86 -20.85 -9.46
CA PRO A 246 18.07 -21.67 -10.64
C PRO A 246 18.45 -23.10 -10.25
N ASP A 247 17.94 -24.08 -10.98
CA ASP A 247 18.38 -25.46 -10.84
C ASP A 247 19.74 -25.64 -11.53
N LEU A 248 20.74 -26.09 -10.75
CA LEU A 248 22.11 -26.31 -11.19
C LEU A 248 22.46 -27.80 -11.32
N SER A 249 21.49 -28.71 -11.06
CA SER A 249 21.69 -30.16 -10.99
C SER A 249 22.17 -30.81 -12.29
N SER A 250 22.01 -30.13 -13.43
CA SER A 250 22.42 -30.60 -14.75
C SER A 250 23.88 -30.31 -15.13
N SER A 251 24.65 -29.62 -14.27
CA SER A 251 26.04 -29.23 -14.54
C SER A 251 27.00 -30.04 -13.67
N ASN A 252 27.78 -30.95 -14.28
CA ASN A 252 28.86 -31.70 -13.61
C ASN A 252 30.10 -30.85 -13.27
N ALA A 253 30.10 -29.55 -13.54
CA ALA A 253 31.21 -28.64 -13.28
C ALA A 253 31.02 -27.86 -11.97
N THR A 254 32.09 -27.71 -11.19
CA THR A 254 32.15 -26.83 -10.02
C THR A 254 31.84 -25.40 -10.46
N PHE A 255 30.69 -24.88 -10.02
CA PHE A 255 30.19 -23.58 -10.43
C PHE A 255 30.48 -22.55 -9.32
N PRO A 256 31.16 -21.43 -9.59
CA PRO A 256 31.47 -20.45 -8.56
C PRO A 256 30.18 -19.77 -8.08
N ILE A 257 30.00 -19.75 -6.75
CA ILE A 257 28.87 -19.11 -6.08
C ILE A 257 29.42 -17.95 -5.24
N VAL A 258 28.85 -16.77 -5.44
CA VAL A 258 29.13 -15.58 -4.64
C VAL A 258 27.86 -15.17 -3.92
N ILE A 259 27.95 -14.98 -2.61
CA ILE A 259 26.84 -14.52 -1.78
C ILE A 259 27.11 -13.07 -1.40
N LEU A 260 26.14 -12.21 -1.66
CA LEU A 260 26.17 -10.78 -1.37
C LEU A 260 25.02 -10.47 -0.43
N GLU A 261 25.30 -9.97 0.79
CA GLU A 261 24.27 -9.41 1.66
C GLU A 261 24.41 -7.90 1.77
N THR A 262 23.34 -7.16 1.48
CA THR A 262 23.32 -5.70 1.49
C THR A 262 21.97 -5.14 1.91
N THR A 263 21.87 -3.82 2.07
CA THR A 263 20.61 -3.10 2.28
C THR A 263 20.02 -2.60 0.95
N ASP A 264 18.72 -2.34 0.89
CA ASP A 264 18.05 -1.80 -0.31
C ASP A 264 18.65 -0.45 -0.77
N ALA A 265 19.14 0.36 0.17
CA ALA A 265 19.78 1.64 -0.11
C ALA A 265 21.21 1.46 -0.65
N ASP A 266 21.98 0.55 -0.08
CA ASP A 266 23.37 0.31 -0.50
C ASP A 266 23.43 -0.41 -1.83
N LEU A 267 22.48 -1.31 -2.12
CA LEU A 267 22.31 -1.90 -3.43
C LEU A 267 22.16 -0.84 -4.53
N LEU A 268 21.31 0.17 -4.29
CA LEU A 268 21.15 1.27 -5.23
C LEU A 268 22.49 1.98 -5.46
N ASN A 269 23.18 2.37 -4.40
CA ASN A 269 24.46 3.07 -4.51
C ASN A 269 25.53 2.26 -5.24
N ILE A 270 25.55 0.93 -5.05
CA ILE A 270 26.50 0.04 -5.74
C ILE A 270 26.16 -0.07 -7.22
N ILE A 271 24.90 -0.33 -7.56
CA ILE A 271 24.45 -0.42 -8.96
C ILE A 271 24.64 0.90 -9.70
N THR A 272 24.49 2.03 -9.00
CA THR A 272 24.69 3.37 -9.58
C THR A 272 26.11 3.90 -9.43
N GLY A 273 27.09 3.08 -9.02
CA GLY A 273 28.49 3.48 -8.90
C GLY A 273 28.78 4.58 -7.86
N GLY A 274 27.82 4.89 -6.99
CA GLY A 274 27.97 5.85 -5.88
C GLY A 274 28.61 5.26 -4.62
N LEU A 275 28.78 3.94 -4.57
CA LEU A 275 29.48 3.22 -3.53
C LEU A 275 30.18 2.01 -4.14
N SER A 276 31.52 1.94 -4.05
CA SER A 276 32.22 0.77 -4.58
C SER A 276 32.02 -0.47 -3.71
N GLY A 277 32.02 -1.67 -4.30
CA GLY A 277 31.82 -2.93 -3.59
C GLY A 277 32.92 -3.20 -2.56
N ILE A 278 34.17 -2.86 -2.89
CA ILE A 278 35.31 -2.98 -1.96
C ILE A 278 35.13 -2.04 -0.77
N GLU A 279 34.80 -0.78 -1.02
CA GLU A 279 34.55 0.20 0.06
C GLU A 279 33.36 -0.22 0.93
N ALA A 280 32.28 -0.72 0.33
CA ALA A 280 31.12 -1.21 1.05
C ALA A 280 31.46 -2.42 1.93
N PHE A 281 32.30 -3.34 1.43
CA PHE A 281 32.78 -4.49 2.17
C PHE A 281 33.68 -4.07 3.34
N THR A 282 34.69 -3.22 3.11
CA THR A 282 35.60 -2.73 4.16
C THR A 282 34.85 -1.98 5.28
N ARG A 283 33.77 -1.27 4.93
CA ARG A 283 32.91 -0.56 5.89
C ARG A 283 31.85 -1.44 6.55
N ASN A 284 31.88 -2.76 6.35
CA ASN A 284 30.87 -3.71 6.84
C ASN A 284 29.43 -3.38 6.41
N ARG A 285 29.26 -2.67 5.29
CA ARG A 285 27.95 -2.34 4.70
C ARG A 285 27.43 -3.44 3.80
N VAL A 286 28.35 -4.18 3.18
CA VAL A 286 28.07 -5.38 2.38
C VAL A 286 28.87 -6.54 2.93
N LYS A 287 28.23 -7.71 3.02
CA LYS A 287 28.94 -8.98 3.24
C LYS A 287 29.12 -9.67 1.90
N ILE A 288 30.34 -10.11 1.61
CA ILE A 288 30.68 -10.86 0.41
C ILE A 288 31.28 -12.19 0.87
N VAL A 289 30.74 -13.30 0.38
CA VAL A 289 31.26 -14.65 0.62
C VAL A 289 31.43 -15.34 -0.73
N GLY A 290 32.60 -15.94 -0.97
CA GLY A 290 32.96 -16.54 -2.25
C GLY A 290 34.08 -15.78 -2.94
N ASP A 291 34.12 -15.87 -4.27
CA ASP A 291 35.17 -15.24 -5.08
C ASP A 291 35.00 -13.71 -5.13
N MET A 292 35.94 -12.99 -4.50
CA MET A 292 35.94 -11.54 -4.43
C MET A 292 36.23 -10.89 -5.80
N MET A 293 37.07 -11.50 -6.63
CA MET A 293 37.37 -10.99 -7.97
C MET A 293 36.11 -11.05 -8.83
N LEU A 294 35.37 -12.15 -8.73
CA LEU A 294 34.10 -12.34 -9.42
C LEU A 294 33.03 -11.35 -8.94
N ALA A 295 33.03 -11.00 -7.65
CA ALA A 295 32.19 -9.94 -7.09
C ALA A 295 32.53 -8.55 -7.68
N THR A 296 33.82 -8.22 -7.81
CA THR A 296 34.27 -6.96 -8.44
C THR A 296 33.91 -6.91 -9.93
N GLN A 297 34.01 -8.04 -10.64
CA GLN A 297 33.60 -8.12 -12.05
C GLN A 297 32.09 -7.87 -12.20
N LEU A 298 31.25 -8.42 -11.32
CA LEU A 298 29.80 -8.16 -11.32
C LEU A 298 29.49 -6.66 -11.18
N GLU A 299 30.19 -5.96 -10.29
CA GLU A 299 30.04 -4.52 -10.12
C GLU A 299 30.41 -3.75 -11.39
N GLU A 300 31.50 -4.13 -12.06
CA GLU A 300 31.91 -3.53 -13.32
C GLU A 300 30.83 -3.72 -14.41
N VAL A 301 30.15 -4.87 -14.43
CA VAL A 301 29.01 -5.11 -15.32
C VAL A 301 27.88 -4.11 -15.06
N PHE A 302 27.52 -3.84 -13.80
CA PHE A 302 26.49 -2.85 -13.46
C PHE A 302 26.88 -1.43 -13.89
N ASN A 303 28.13 -1.05 -13.66
CA ASN A 303 28.65 0.25 -14.08
C ASN A 303 28.60 0.42 -15.60
N LYS A 304 29.06 -0.59 -16.36
CA LYS A 304 29.07 -0.55 -17.83
C LYS A 304 27.70 -0.67 -18.47
N ALA A 305 26.73 -1.32 -17.82
CA ALA A 305 25.33 -1.37 -18.25
C ALA A 305 24.62 0.01 -18.18
N GLY A 306 25.31 1.07 -17.74
CA GLY A 306 24.75 2.41 -17.66
C GLY A 306 23.75 2.56 -16.52
N GLY A 307 23.94 1.79 -15.44
CA GLY A 307 23.07 1.77 -14.26
C GLY A 307 22.79 3.17 -13.73
N VAL A 308 23.81 4.03 -13.63
CA VAL A 308 23.68 5.42 -13.15
C VAL A 308 22.75 6.24 -14.04
N THR A 309 23.03 6.30 -15.35
CA THR A 309 22.34 7.18 -16.30
C THR A 309 20.88 6.77 -16.49
N LYS A 310 20.62 5.47 -16.61
CA LYS A 310 19.26 4.93 -16.82
C LYS A 310 18.41 4.96 -15.55
N VAL A 311 19.01 4.70 -14.38
CA VAL A 311 18.30 4.86 -13.09
C VAL A 311 18.00 6.32 -12.82
N MET A 312 18.93 7.24 -13.11
CA MET A 312 18.67 8.67 -13.00
C MET A 312 17.59 9.12 -13.98
N GLU A 313 17.56 8.59 -15.20
CA GLU A 313 16.49 8.86 -16.17
C GLU A 313 15.12 8.31 -15.71
N TYR A 314 15.08 7.08 -15.19
CA TYR A 314 13.90 6.48 -14.59
C TYR A 314 13.40 7.26 -13.37
N LEU A 315 14.28 7.62 -12.43
CA LEU A 315 13.96 8.42 -11.26
C LEU A 315 13.47 9.83 -11.66
N ARG A 316 14.03 10.42 -12.73
CA ARG A 316 13.57 11.68 -13.31
C ARG A 316 12.16 11.56 -13.90
N ARG A 317 11.87 10.48 -14.64
CA ARG A 317 10.53 10.18 -15.16
C ARG A 317 9.53 9.91 -14.03
N ALA A 318 9.92 9.19 -12.99
CA ALA A 318 9.10 8.91 -11.82
C ALA A 318 8.79 10.17 -10.98
N LYS A 319 9.75 11.12 -10.87
CA LYS A 319 9.53 12.43 -10.23
C LYS A 319 8.74 13.41 -11.12
N GLY A 320 8.87 13.32 -12.44
CA GLY A 320 8.13 14.16 -13.40
C GLY A 320 6.61 13.88 -13.44
N ASN A 321 6.19 12.66 -13.07
CA ASN A 321 4.76 12.34 -12.93
C ASN A 321 4.12 12.88 -11.63
N THR A 322 4.90 13.50 -10.73
CA THR A 322 4.39 14.13 -9.51
C THR A 322 4.32 15.66 -9.57
N SER A 323 4.59 16.29 -10.73
CA SER A 323 4.59 17.75 -10.88
C SER A 323 3.56 18.31 -11.88
N THR A 324 2.40 17.68 -12.04
CA THR A 324 1.25 18.27 -12.76
C THR A 324 0.10 18.73 -11.86
N ALA A 325 0.28 18.73 -10.53
CA ALA A 325 -0.68 19.32 -9.60
C ALA A 325 -0.05 20.54 -8.91
N ALA A 326 -0.14 21.70 -9.56
CA ALA A 326 -0.36 23.04 -8.96
C ALA A 326 0.09 24.15 -9.94
N LYS A 327 -0.90 24.81 -10.55
CA LYS A 327 -0.85 26.26 -10.73
C LYS A 327 -2.14 26.82 -10.14
N PRO A 328 -2.10 27.70 -9.13
CA PRO A 328 -3.25 28.51 -8.80
C PRO A 328 -3.41 29.53 -9.93
N LYS A 329 -4.60 29.63 -10.51
CA LYS A 329 -4.97 30.81 -11.28
C LYS A 329 -5.52 31.83 -10.28
N LEU A 330 -4.84 32.98 -10.22
CA LEU A 330 -5.43 34.26 -9.84
C LEU A 330 -6.63 34.57 -10.74
#